data_AF-A0ABD3M1N9-F1
#
_entry.id   AF-A0ABD3M1N9-F1
#
_cell.length_a   1.000
_cell.length_b   1.000
_cell.length_c   1.000
_cell.angle_alpha   90.00
_cell.angle_beta   90.00
_cell.angle_gamma   90.00
#
_symmetry.space_group_name_H-M   'P 1'
#
loop_
_entity.id
_entity.type
_entity.pdbx_description
1 polymer ?
#
loop_
_entity_poly.entity_id
_entity_poly.type
_entity_poly.pdbx_seq_one_letter_code
_entity_poly.pdbx_strand_id
1 'polypeptide(L)'
;WWVELGANKMTFCRDRLIKNYFWSSIMVFEPQHTAFREMNCKIASMVTLINDVYDVYGTPKELELLTDFIVRWDITDIDRLPPIIRDSFMALYNMTNEVGYWTMR
;
A
#
# COMPACT_ATOMS: atom_id res chain seq x y z
N TRP A 1 3.09 12.23 2.64
CA TRP A 1 3.09 10.82 2.20
C TRP A 1 1.72 10.33 1.71
N TRP A 2 0.73 10.03 2.57
CA TRP A 2 -0.54 9.40 2.12
C TRP A 2 -1.31 10.22 1.07
N VAL A 3 -1.37 11.54 1.25
CA VAL A 3 -1.99 12.47 0.29
C VAL A 3 -1.17 12.60 -0.99
N GLU A 4 0.16 12.55 -0.90
CA GLU A 4 1.06 12.64 -2.05
C GLU A 4 0.96 11.40 -2.94
N LEU A 5 0.70 10.23 -2.36
CA LEU A 5 0.38 9.00 -3.10
C LEU A 5 -0.98 9.04 -3.79
N GLY A 6 -1.81 10.06 -3.54
CA GLY A 6 -3.19 10.13 -4.03
C GLY A 6 -4.12 9.09 -3.40
N ALA A 7 -3.65 8.31 -2.42
CA ALA A 7 -4.42 7.27 -1.76
C ALA A 7 -5.61 7.85 -0.96
N ASN A 8 -5.54 9.11 -0.53
CA ASN A 8 -6.68 9.81 0.08
C ASN A 8 -7.86 10.07 -0.89
N LYS A 9 -7.66 9.92 -2.21
CA LYS A 9 -8.72 10.06 -3.22
C LYS A 9 -9.44 8.73 -3.48
N MET A 10 -8.93 7.62 -2.94
CA MET A 10 -9.52 6.30 -3.07
C MET A 10 -10.68 6.15 -2.09
N THR A 11 -11.88 6.55 -2.52
CA THR A 11 -13.09 6.60 -1.66
C THR A 11 -13.58 5.24 -1.17
N PHE A 12 -13.09 4.13 -1.77
CA PHE A 12 -13.44 2.77 -1.35
C PHE A 12 -12.66 2.32 -0.11
N CYS A 13 -11.45 2.84 0.10
CA CYS A 13 -10.64 2.55 1.28
C CYS A 13 -11.10 3.42 2.45
N ARG A 14 -11.38 2.79 3.59
CA ARG A 14 -11.53 3.58 4.83
C ARG A 14 -10.19 4.23 5.12
N ASP A 15 -10.17 5.52 5.43
CA ASP A 15 -8.95 6.17 5.91
C ASP A 15 -8.51 5.51 7.22
N ARG A 16 -7.45 4.69 7.13
CA ARG A 16 -6.90 3.90 8.24
C ARG A 16 -5.51 4.38 8.64
N LEU A 17 -5.02 5.50 8.10
CA LEU A 17 -3.66 5.98 8.39
C LEU A 17 -3.45 6.16 9.91
N ILE A 18 -4.40 6.83 10.58
CA ILE A 18 -4.36 7.02 12.03
C ILE A 18 -4.40 5.68 12.77
N LYS A 19 -5.22 4.73 12.32
CA LYS A 19 -5.32 3.40 12.95
C LYS A 19 -4.03 2.61 12.81
N ASN A 20 -3.38 2.66 11.65
CA ASN A 20 -2.12 1.97 11.39
C ASN A 20 -0.96 2.60 12.15
N TYR A 21 -0.95 3.92 12.30
CA TYR A 21 0.02 4.61 13.15
C TYR A 21 -0.16 4.27 14.63
N PHE A 22 -1.41 4.22 15.09
CA PHE A 22 -1.75 3.79 16.45
C PHE A 22 -1.30 2.35 16.71
N TRP A 23 -1.57 1.43 15.79
CA TRP A 23 -1.08 0.05 15.88
C TRP A 23 0.45 -0.02 15.95
N SER A 24 1.15 0.71 15.09
CA SER A 24 2.61 0.77 15.10
C SER A 24 3.15 1.29 16.43
N SER A 25 2.46 2.27 17.02
CA SER A 25 2.81 2.84 18.33
C SER A 25 2.53 1.90 19.49
N ILE A 26 1.53 1.03 19.41
CA ILE A 26 1.28 -0.03 20.39
C ILE A 26 2.38 -1.09 20.33
N MET A 27 2.79 -1.50 19.12
CA MET A 27 3.79 -2.55 18.96
C MET A 27 5.18 -2.12 19.43
N VAL A 28 5.60 -0.90 19.12
CA VAL A 28 6.92 -0.37 19.47
C VAL A 28 6.79 1.11 19.84
N PHE A 29 6.62 1.40 21.13
CA PHE A 29 6.31 2.74 21.62
C PHE A 29 7.55 3.59 21.92
N GLU A 30 8.74 2.99 22.01
CA GLU A 30 9.92 3.68 22.51
C GLU A 30 10.40 4.79 21.54
N PRO A 31 10.78 5.98 22.03
CA PRO A 31 11.07 7.14 21.17
C PRO A 31 12.15 6.90 20.10
N GLN A 32 13.16 6.09 20.41
CA GLN A 32 14.26 5.77 19.49
C GLN A 32 13.82 5.00 18.23
N HIS A 33 12.64 4.38 18.25
CA HIS A 33 12.12 3.58 17.13
C HIS A 33 11.13 4.34 16.25
N THR A 34 11.22 5.68 16.20
CA THR A 34 10.33 6.52 15.38
C THR A 34 10.37 6.13 13.89
N ALA A 35 11.55 5.92 13.32
CA ALA A 35 11.70 5.50 11.93
C ALA A 35 11.01 4.15 11.64
N PHE A 36 11.10 3.21 12.57
CA PHE A 36 10.41 1.92 12.46
C PHE A 36 8.89 2.11 12.47
N ARG A 37 8.35 2.91 13.40
CA ARG A 37 6.89 3.17 13.46
C ARG A 37 6.37 3.84 12.18
N GLU A 38 7.10 4.81 11.65
CA GLU A 38 6.74 5.47 10.40
C GLU A 38 6.72 4.48 9.24
N MET A 39 7.77 3.67 9.09
CA MET A 39 7.85 2.65 8.04
C MET A 39 6.76 1.58 8.18
N ASN A 40 6.54 1.07 9.39
CA ASN A 40 5.50 0.07 9.67
C ASN A 40 4.10 0.63 9.40
N CYS A 41 3.84 1.89 9.73
CA CYS A 41 2.58 2.55 9.40
C CYS A 41 2.35 2.60 7.88
N LYS A 42 3.39 2.92 7.10
CA LYS A 42 3.31 2.93 5.63
C LYS A 42 2.98 1.53 5.08
N ILE A 43 3.71 0.51 5.54
CA ILE A 43 3.50 -0.90 5.14
C ILE A 43 2.09 -1.37 5.49
N ALA A 44 1.66 -1.18 6.75
CA ALA A 44 0.32 -1.56 7.19
C ALA A 44 -0.77 -0.85 6.37
N SER A 45 -0.56 0.41 6.00
CA SER A 45 -1.50 1.15 5.15
C SER A 45 -1.61 0.58 3.74
N MET A 46 -0.50 0.16 3.14
CA MET A 46 -0.53 -0.54 1.84
C MET A 46 -1.21 -1.90 1.94
N VAL A 47 -0.96 -2.68 2.99
CA VAL A 47 -1.65 -3.97 3.22
C VAL A 47 -3.15 -3.74 3.31
N THR A 48 -3.61 -2.75 4.07
CA THR A 48 -5.05 -2.46 4.18
C THR A 48 -5.67 -1.95 2.87
N LEU A 49 -4.92 -1.17 2.09
CA LEU A 49 -5.35 -0.68 0.78
C LEU A 49 -5.59 -1.85 -0.18
N ILE A 50 -4.61 -2.75 -0.31
CA ILE A 50 -4.74 -3.92 -1.19
C ILE A 50 -5.82 -4.87 -0.66
N ASN A 51 -5.91 -5.08 0.65
CA ASN A 51 -6.98 -5.88 1.24
C ASN A 51 -8.38 -5.34 0.85
N ASP A 52 -8.61 -4.03 0.96
CA ASP A 52 -9.90 -3.43 0.57
C ASP A 52 -10.16 -3.60 -0.95
N VAL A 53 -9.11 -3.65 -1.79
CA VAL A 53 -9.25 -4.01 -3.22
C VAL A 53 -9.75 -5.45 -3.40
N TYR A 54 -9.16 -6.42 -2.71
CA TYR A 54 -9.54 -7.84 -2.82
C TYR A 54 -10.90 -8.15 -2.19
N ASP A 55 -11.23 -7.53 -1.07
CA ASP A 55 -12.44 -7.87 -0.30
C ASP A 55 -13.70 -7.14 -0.78
N VAL A 56 -13.56 -5.94 -1.34
CA VAL A 56 -14.71 -5.05 -1.62
C VAL A 56 -14.81 -4.65 -3.08
N TYR A 57 -13.68 -4.35 -3.73
CA TYR A 57 -13.71 -3.65 -5.02
C TYR A 57 -13.56 -4.54 -6.25
N GLY A 58 -12.55 -5.42 -6.27
CA GLY A 58 -12.17 -6.14 -7.47
C GLY A 58 -13.05 -7.35 -7.77
N THR A 59 -13.34 -7.57 -9.05
CA THR A 59 -13.90 -8.83 -9.54
C THR A 59 -12.81 -9.92 -9.60
N PRO A 60 -13.16 -11.22 -9.55
CA PRO A 60 -12.17 -12.30 -9.56
C PRO A 60 -11.13 -12.18 -10.70
N LYS A 61 -11.57 -11.82 -11.91
CA LYS A 61 -10.68 -11.66 -13.08
C LYS A 61 -9.72 -10.47 -12.93
N GLU A 62 -10.18 -9.37 -12.35
CA GLU A 62 -9.32 -8.21 -12.09
C GLU A 62 -8.32 -8.49 -10.96
N LEU A 63 -8.73 -9.28 -9.97
CA LEU A 63 -7.87 -9.71 -8.86
C LEU A 63 -6.82 -10.73 -9.29
N GLU A 64 -7.15 -11.65 -10.20
CA GLU A 64 -6.14 -12.52 -10.85
C GLU A 64 -5.10 -11.68 -11.59
N LEU A 65 -5.53 -10.67 -12.34
CA LEU A 65 -4.62 -9.78 -13.04
C LEU A 65 -3.75 -8.97 -12.06
N LEU A 66 -4.35 -8.38 -11.01
CA LEU A 66 -3.59 -7.69 -9.96
C LEU A 66 -2.56 -8.62 -9.31
N THR A 67 -2.93 -9.88 -9.06
CA THR A 67 -2.02 -10.88 -8.49
C THR A 67 -0.84 -11.15 -9.41
N ASP A 68 -1.04 -11.26 -10.72
CA ASP A 68 0.04 -11.39 -11.71
C ASP A 68 1.01 -10.20 -11.65
N PHE A 69 0.50 -8.98 -11.59
CA PHE A 69 1.32 -7.77 -11.44
C PHE A 69 2.14 -7.75 -10.15
N ILE A 70 1.55 -8.16 -9.02
CA ILE A 70 2.24 -8.24 -7.73
C ILE A 70 3.33 -9.32 -7.76
N VAL A 71 3.06 -10.50 -8.33
CA VAL A 71 4.02 -11.61 -8.38
C VAL A 71 5.17 -11.32 -9.33
N ARG A 72 4.89 -10.74 -10.51
CA ARG A 72 5.93 -10.35 -11.48
C ARG A 72 6.73 -9.13 -11.02
N TRP A 73 6.14 -8.31 -10.16
CA TRP A 73 6.70 -7.07 -9.65
C TRP A 73 7.21 -6.14 -10.77
N ASP A 74 6.35 -5.94 -11.77
CA ASP A 74 6.67 -5.24 -13.02
C ASP A 74 5.49 -4.37 -13.44
N ILE A 75 5.77 -3.14 -13.86
CA ILE A 75 4.77 -2.14 -14.28
C ILE A 75 4.55 -2.12 -15.80
N THR A 76 5.17 -3.03 -16.55
CA THR A 76 4.90 -3.19 -17.99
C THR A 76 3.43 -3.55 -18.21
N ASP A 77 2.79 -2.88 -19.17
CA ASP A 77 1.37 -3.02 -19.51
C ASP A 77 0.38 -2.72 -18.36
N ILE A 78 0.77 -1.87 -17.40
CA ILE A 78 -0.08 -1.55 -16.24
C ILE A 78 -1.45 -0.97 -16.60
N ASP A 79 -1.61 -0.40 -17.79
CA ASP A 79 -2.89 0.08 -18.31
C ASP A 79 -3.93 -1.02 -18.55
N ARG A 80 -3.52 -2.29 -18.45
CA ARG A 80 -4.44 -3.44 -18.42
C ARG A 80 -5.24 -3.53 -17.12
N LEU A 81 -4.74 -2.95 -16.02
CA LEU A 81 -5.46 -2.89 -14.75
C LEU A 81 -6.54 -1.80 -14.80
N PRO A 82 -7.73 -2.04 -14.20
CA PRO A 82 -8.70 -0.99 -14.00
C PRO A 82 -8.10 0.20 -13.23
N PRO A 83 -8.48 1.45 -13.50
CA PRO A 83 -7.80 2.64 -12.97
C PRO A 83 -7.59 2.63 -11.46
N ILE A 84 -8.62 2.27 -10.68
CA ILE A 84 -8.53 2.25 -9.22
C ILE A 84 -7.56 1.16 -8.71
N ILE A 85 -7.58 -0.02 -9.34
CA ILE A 85 -6.70 -1.14 -8.99
C ILE A 85 -5.26 -0.83 -9.38
N ARG A 86 -5.07 -0.23 -10.57
CA ARG A 86 -3.78 0.27 -11.05
C ARG A 86 -3.18 1.27 -10.07
N ASP A 87 -3.96 2.29 -9.69
CA ASP A 87 -3.46 3.34 -8.80
C ASP A 87 -3.11 2.76 -7.41
N SER A 88 -3.87 1.77 -6.94
CA SER A 88 -3.57 1.04 -5.70
C SER A 88 -2.27 0.23 -5.80
N PHE A 89 -2.06 -0.48 -6.91
CA PHE A 89 -0.83 -1.23 -7.17
C PHE A 89 0.38 -0.29 -7.31
N MET A 90 0.25 0.85 -8.00
CA MET A 90 1.32 1.84 -8.11
C MET A 90 1.71 2.43 -6.75
N ALA A 91 0.74 2.69 -5.87
CA ALA A 91 1.02 3.13 -4.51
C ALA A 91 1.84 2.09 -3.74
N LEU A 92 1.46 0.81 -3.83
CA LEU A 92 2.21 -0.31 -3.24
C LEU A 92 3.62 -0.42 -3.82
N TYR A 93 3.73 -0.44 -5.15
CA TYR A 93 4.99 -0.63 -5.88
C TYR A 93 6.01 0.45 -5.53
N ASN A 94 5.60 1.72 -5.60
CA ASN A 94 6.47 2.86 -5.30
C ASN A 94 6.93 2.87 -3.83
N MET A 95 6.00 2.63 -2.89
CA MET A 95 6.31 2.60 -1.45
C MET A 95 7.31 1.48 -1.12
N THR A 96 7.05 0.26 -1.60
CA THR A 96 7.90 -0.90 -1.32
C THR A 96 9.30 -0.72 -1.93
N ASN A 97 9.41 -0.15 -3.12
CA ASN A 97 10.70 0.15 -3.74
C ASN A 97 11.47 1.26 -2.99
N GLU A 98 10.78 2.29 -2.48
CA GLU A 98 11.36 3.33 -1.62
C GLU A 98 11.96 2.71 -0.34
N VAL A 99 11.20 1.84 0.33
CA VAL A 99 11.63 1.13 1.55
C VAL A 99 12.80 0.19 1.25
N GLY A 100 12.74 -0.58 0.17
CA GLY A 100 13.81 -1.48 -0.26
C GLY A 100 15.11 -0.71 -0.53
N TYR A 101 15.03 0.40 -1.26
CA TYR A 101 16.18 1.26 -1.52
C TYR A 101 16.77 1.84 -0.24
N TRP A 102 15.95 2.28 0.70
CA TRP A 102 16.42 2.81 1.99
C TRP A 102 17.13 1.74 2.84
N THR A 103 16.64 0.50 2.81
CA THR A 103 17.18 -0.61 3.62
C THR A 103 18.48 -1.17 3.07
N MET A 104 18.69 -1.12 1.75
CA MET A 104 19.92 -1.60 1.10
C MET A 104 21.07 -0.59 1.11
N ARG A 105 20.84 0.61 1.67
CA ARG A 105 21.81 1.69 1.76
C ARG A 105 22.56 1.66 3.08
#